data_AF-A0A1Q9EQM5-F1
#
_entry.id   AF-A0A1Q9EQM5-F1
#
_cell.length_a   1.000
_cell.length_b   1.000
_cell.length_c   1.000
_cell.angle_alpha   90.00
_cell.angle_beta   90.00
_cell.angle_gamma   90.00
#
_symmetry.space_group_name_H-M   'P 1'
#
loop_
_entity.id
_entity.type
_entity.pdbx_description
1 polymer ?
#
loop_
_entity_poly.entity_id
_entity_poly.type
_entity_poly.pdbx_seq_one_letter_code
_entity_poly.pdbx_strand_id
1 'polypeptide(L)'
;MGANGSVRRSKTAMSYLMNEFNRLKSHGVDGEAVWGEWFAASLASPNVNGASLPQAQTHVEEPVLTLATLQRLVTPEDLSLDFRHIATLWKLDSNRDGVVTFEELVTFAEFCNEQRMMLGDLELSQKLKALCVMEMITDVCDEDGQDVFVDWMLKLVAQVQECPSTIASTTAVDPMESHIRGIELYRKFELYYA
;
A
#
# COMPACT_ATOMS: atom_id res chain seq x y z
N MET A 1 10.24 34.73 21.47
CA MET A 1 11.06 33.77 20.69
C MET A 1 10.60 32.38 21.10
N GLY A 2 9.93 31.52 20.34
CA GLY A 2 9.59 31.45 18.93
C GLY A 2 9.47 29.95 18.60
N ALA A 3 8.37 29.30 18.99
CA ALA A 3 8.14 27.86 18.79
C ALA A 3 6.76 27.63 18.14
N ASN A 4 6.62 28.04 16.88
CA ASN A 4 5.43 27.81 16.03
C ASN A 4 5.85 27.20 14.68
N GLY A 5 6.62 26.10 14.72
CA GLY A 5 7.25 25.53 13.51
C GLY A 5 6.80 24.14 13.07
N SER A 6 6.09 23.36 13.90
CA SER A 6 6.00 21.90 13.68
C SER A 6 4.73 21.43 12.95
N VAL A 7 3.64 22.20 12.95
CA VAL A 7 2.31 21.73 12.47
C VAL A 7 2.14 21.76 10.93
N ARG A 8 3.09 22.33 10.16
CA ARG A 8 2.91 22.52 8.71
C ARG A 8 3.37 21.36 7.81
N ARG A 9 4.10 20.35 8.31
CA ARG A 9 4.72 19.32 7.44
C ARG A 9 3.91 18.03 7.24
N SER A 10 2.94 17.73 8.10
CA SER A 10 2.11 16.51 7.94
C SER A 10 1.09 16.62 6.79
N LYS A 11 0.66 17.85 6.43
CA LYS A 11 -0.27 18.07 5.31
C LYS A 11 0.29 17.68 3.94
N THR A 12 1.61 17.65 3.79
CA THR A 12 2.27 17.47 2.49
C THR A 12 2.25 16.02 1.97
N ALA A 13 2.53 15.03 2.82
CA ALA A 13 2.62 13.62 2.37
C ALA A 13 1.26 13.06 1.93
N MET A 14 0.21 13.32 2.73
CA MET A 14 -1.16 12.93 2.41
C MET A 14 -1.68 13.65 1.16
N SER A 15 -1.40 14.96 1.01
CA SER A 15 -1.76 15.71 -0.19
C SER A 15 -1.06 15.19 -1.45
N TYR A 16 0.18 14.68 -1.31
CA TYR A 16 0.94 14.10 -2.41
C TYR A 16 0.37 12.74 -2.83
N LEU A 17 0.16 11.83 -1.87
CA LEU A 17 -0.44 10.52 -2.16
C LEU A 17 -1.81 10.67 -2.80
N MET A 18 -2.60 11.64 -2.35
CA MET A 18 -3.90 11.95 -2.94
C MET A 18 -3.79 12.50 -4.37
N ASN A 19 -2.85 13.43 -4.62
CA ASN A 19 -2.62 13.94 -5.97
C ASN A 19 -2.14 12.85 -6.93
N GLU A 20 -1.25 11.96 -6.48
CA GLU A 20 -0.72 10.87 -7.30
C GLU A 20 -1.78 9.79 -7.56
N PHE A 21 -2.60 9.47 -6.57
CA PHE A 21 -3.75 8.58 -6.72
C PHE A 21 -4.78 9.15 -7.71
N ASN A 22 -5.11 10.44 -7.60
CA ASN A 22 -5.97 11.13 -8.56
C ASN A 22 -5.34 11.16 -9.98
N ARG A 23 -4.02 11.30 -10.08
CA ARG A 23 -3.29 11.23 -11.36
C ARG A 23 -3.42 9.85 -12.00
N LEU A 24 -3.25 8.78 -11.22
CA LEU A 24 -3.39 7.40 -11.71
C LEU A 24 -4.83 7.08 -12.14
N LYS A 25 -5.83 7.62 -11.46
CA LYS A 25 -7.24 7.57 -11.90
C LYS A 25 -7.47 8.30 -13.23
N SER A 26 -6.86 9.47 -13.43
CA SER A 26 -7.03 10.26 -14.67
C SER A 26 -6.50 9.58 -15.94
N HIS A 27 -5.65 8.56 -15.80
CA HIS A 27 -5.10 7.79 -16.92
C HIS A 27 -5.98 6.59 -17.35
N GLY A 28 -7.23 6.51 -16.91
CA GLY A 28 -8.20 5.51 -17.40
C GLY A 28 -8.28 4.25 -16.51
N VAL A 29 -8.11 4.41 -15.20
CA VAL A 29 -8.62 3.41 -14.24
C VAL A 29 -10.05 3.86 -13.94
N ASP A 30 -11.02 3.27 -14.65
CA ASP A 30 -12.42 3.66 -14.65
C ASP A 30 -13.03 3.64 -13.23
N GLY A 31 -13.13 4.82 -12.62
CA GLY A 31 -13.64 5.01 -11.26
C GLY A 31 -13.99 6.49 -11.03
N GLU A 32 -15.12 6.89 -11.59
CA GLU A 32 -15.63 8.26 -11.74
C GLU A 32 -15.77 9.06 -10.41
N ALA A 33 -15.41 10.35 -10.48
CA ALA A 33 -15.89 11.58 -9.78
C ALA A 33 -16.33 11.63 -8.30
N VAL A 34 -16.47 10.55 -7.53
CA VAL A 34 -17.09 10.59 -6.18
C VAL A 34 -16.12 11.10 -5.09
N TRP A 35 -14.81 10.97 -5.31
CA TRP A 35 -13.82 10.98 -4.24
C TRP A 35 -13.26 12.37 -3.92
N GLY A 36 -13.14 13.25 -4.93
CA GLY A 36 -12.75 14.65 -4.73
C GLY A 36 -13.78 15.41 -3.90
N GLU A 37 -15.07 15.10 -4.09
CA GLU A 37 -16.18 15.69 -3.34
C GLU A 37 -16.31 15.10 -1.93
N TRP A 38 -16.13 13.78 -1.77
CA TRP A 38 -16.14 13.14 -0.44
C TRP A 38 -15.02 13.66 0.46
N PHE A 39 -13.81 13.86 -0.09
CA PHE A 39 -12.69 14.46 0.66
C PHE A 39 -12.82 15.96 0.87
N ALA A 40 -13.32 16.71 -0.12
CA ALA A 40 -13.67 18.11 0.10
C ALA A 40 -14.71 18.24 1.22
N ALA A 41 -15.69 17.34 1.30
CA ALA A 41 -16.67 17.29 2.38
C ALA A 41 -16.07 16.87 3.73
N SER A 42 -15.18 15.86 3.76
CA SER A 42 -14.51 15.36 4.97
C SER A 42 -13.54 16.39 5.58
N LEU A 43 -12.85 17.17 4.74
CA LEU A 43 -11.96 18.25 5.18
C LEU A 43 -12.73 19.56 5.47
N ALA A 44 -13.95 19.73 4.95
CA ALA A 44 -14.73 20.95 5.10
C ALA A 44 -15.68 20.99 6.31
N SER A 45 -15.81 19.93 7.11
CA SER A 45 -16.76 19.93 8.23
C SER A 45 -16.13 19.67 9.60
N PRO A 46 -16.01 20.73 10.41
CA PRO A 46 -16.50 20.71 11.78
C PRO A 46 -17.81 21.51 11.84
N ASN A 47 -18.88 20.85 12.29
CA ASN A 47 -20.09 21.43 12.92
C ASN A 47 -21.41 21.46 12.09
N VAL A 48 -22.27 20.48 12.42
CA VAL A 48 -23.71 20.56 12.73
C VAL A 48 -24.58 21.50 11.89
N ASN A 49 -25.41 20.93 11.00
CA ASN A 49 -26.86 21.20 10.91
C ASN A 49 -27.55 20.32 9.82
N GLY A 50 -28.12 19.19 10.24
CA GLY A 50 -29.48 18.76 9.91
C GLY A 50 -30.00 18.65 8.46
N ALA A 51 -29.18 18.63 7.42
CA ALA A 51 -29.65 18.39 6.06
C ALA A 51 -29.43 16.92 5.65
N SER A 52 -30.51 16.14 5.58
CA SER A 52 -30.49 14.76 5.11
C SER A 52 -30.17 14.72 3.60
N LEU A 53 -28.96 14.27 3.26
CA LEU A 53 -28.56 13.99 1.89
C LEU A 53 -29.35 12.79 1.32
N PRO A 54 -29.70 12.80 0.02
CA PRO A 54 -30.36 11.66 -0.62
C PRO A 54 -29.43 10.45 -0.63
N GLN A 55 -29.88 9.35 0.01
CA GLN A 55 -29.20 8.06 -0.02
C GLN A 55 -29.43 7.38 -1.37
N ALA A 56 -28.66 7.78 -2.38
CA ALA A 56 -28.46 6.95 -3.57
C ALA A 56 -27.47 5.83 -3.18
N GLN A 57 -27.98 4.62 -2.97
CA GLN A 57 -27.16 3.42 -2.77
C GLN A 57 -26.59 2.97 -4.13
N THR A 58 -25.64 3.73 -4.66
CA THR A 58 -24.73 3.18 -5.66
C THR A 58 -23.69 2.37 -4.89
N HIS A 59 -23.65 1.06 -5.11
CA HIS A 59 -22.60 0.18 -4.61
C HIS A 59 -21.32 0.56 -5.34
N VAL A 60 -20.66 1.63 -4.88
CA VAL A 60 -19.37 2.06 -5.40
C VAL A 60 -18.38 1.05 -4.88
N GLU A 61 -17.98 0.10 -5.72
CA GLU A 61 -16.86 -0.78 -5.41
C GLU A 61 -15.67 0.11 -5.07
N GLU A 62 -15.13 -0.08 -3.88
CA GLU A 62 -13.98 0.70 -3.44
C GLU A 62 -12.79 0.40 -4.36
N PRO A 63 -12.04 1.42 -4.80
CA PRO A 63 -10.92 1.19 -5.70
C PRO A 63 -9.83 0.39 -4.99
N VAL A 64 -9.62 -0.83 -5.49
CA VAL A 64 -8.62 -1.77 -4.97
C VAL A 64 -7.31 -1.65 -5.77
N LEU A 65 -6.17 -1.62 -5.07
CA LEU A 65 -4.83 -1.57 -5.66
C LEU A 65 -4.18 -2.95 -5.63
N THR A 66 -3.81 -3.46 -6.80
CA THR A 66 -2.99 -4.68 -6.92
C THR A 66 -1.51 -4.37 -6.70
N LEU A 67 -0.72 -5.41 -6.40
CA LEU A 67 0.73 -5.28 -6.23
C LEU A 67 1.42 -4.59 -7.43
N ALA A 68 1.01 -4.94 -8.66
CA ALA A 68 1.55 -4.34 -9.88
C ALA A 68 1.26 -2.83 -9.97
N THR A 69 0.11 -2.39 -9.43
CA THR A 69 -0.26 -0.98 -9.38
C THR A 69 0.50 -0.24 -8.29
N LEU A 70 0.65 -0.86 -7.10
CA LEU A 70 1.45 -0.31 -6.00
C LEU A 70 2.90 -0.05 -6.40
N GLN A 71 3.51 -0.98 -7.15
CA GLN A 71 4.89 -0.83 -7.63
C GLN A 71 5.09 0.30 -8.65
N ARG A 72 3.99 0.82 -9.23
CA ARG A 72 4.01 1.97 -10.14
C ARG A 72 3.75 3.29 -9.43
N LEU A 73 3.41 3.27 -8.14
CA LEU A 73 3.26 4.50 -7.36
C LEU A 73 4.61 5.20 -7.28
N VAL A 74 4.63 6.48 -7.66
CA VAL A 74 5.78 7.33 -7.44
C VAL A 74 5.74 7.77 -5.98
N THR A 75 6.80 7.48 -5.23
CA THR A 75 6.92 7.93 -3.84
C THR A 75 7.48 9.36 -3.80
N PRO A 76 7.08 10.18 -2.82
CA PRO A 76 7.65 11.51 -2.63
C PRO A 76 9.18 11.44 -2.46
N GLU A 77 9.91 12.45 -2.94
CA GLU A 77 11.39 12.49 -2.83
C GLU A 77 11.87 12.46 -1.37
N ASP A 78 11.07 12.97 -0.43
CA ASP A 78 11.38 13.00 0.99
C ASP A 78 11.03 11.70 1.74
N LEU A 79 10.40 10.73 1.07
CA LEU A 79 10.02 9.45 1.66
C LEU A 79 10.21 8.30 0.67
N SER A 80 11.38 7.66 0.70
CA SER A 80 11.67 6.48 -0.10
C SER A 80 11.04 5.22 0.50
N LEU A 81 9.75 5.01 0.21
CA LEU A 81 9.07 3.74 0.47
C LEU A 81 9.43 2.70 -0.59
N ASP A 82 9.65 1.47 -0.14
CA ASP A 82 9.98 0.35 -1.01
C ASP A 82 8.84 -0.67 -0.97
N PHE A 83 7.92 -0.55 -1.93
CA PHE A 83 6.79 -1.47 -2.12
C PHE A 83 7.20 -2.82 -2.73
N ARG A 84 8.51 -3.10 -2.89
CA ARG A 84 9.01 -4.44 -3.24
C ARG A 84 9.44 -5.22 -2.00
N HIS A 85 9.54 -4.55 -0.86
CA HIS A 85 9.95 -5.16 0.39
C HIS A 85 8.75 -5.83 1.06
N ILE A 86 8.84 -7.15 1.26
CA ILE A 86 7.68 -7.97 1.63
C ILE A 86 7.04 -7.54 2.95
N ALA A 87 7.84 -7.17 3.94
CA ALA A 87 7.29 -6.72 5.23
C ALA A 87 6.57 -5.38 5.11
N THR A 88 6.95 -4.52 4.15
CA THR A 88 6.22 -3.28 3.87
C THR A 88 4.85 -3.59 3.28
N LEU A 89 4.80 -4.55 2.35
CA LEU A 89 3.54 -5.01 1.75
C LEU A 89 2.65 -5.69 2.78
N TRP A 90 3.23 -6.51 3.66
CA TRP A 90 2.54 -7.04 4.83
C TRP A 90 1.98 -5.89 5.65
N LYS A 91 2.80 -4.96 6.14
CA LYS A 91 2.27 -3.85 6.96
C LYS A 91 1.18 -3.02 6.26
N LEU A 92 1.23 -2.91 4.94
CA LEU A 92 0.28 -2.18 4.12
C LEU A 92 -1.06 -2.93 3.95
N ASP A 93 -1.04 -4.21 3.59
CA ASP A 93 -2.21 -5.08 3.44
C ASP A 93 -2.58 -5.67 4.81
N SER A 94 -3.37 -4.90 5.56
CA SER A 94 -3.68 -5.19 6.97
C SER A 94 -4.61 -6.39 7.14
N ASN A 95 -5.49 -6.61 6.16
CA ASN A 95 -6.51 -7.67 6.21
C ASN A 95 -6.03 -9.00 5.58
N ARG A 96 -4.85 -9.02 4.94
CA ARG A 96 -4.19 -10.20 4.34
C ARG A 96 -4.97 -10.80 3.17
N ASP A 97 -5.72 -9.99 2.44
CA ASP A 97 -6.49 -10.44 1.27
C ASP A 97 -5.68 -10.40 -0.03
N GLY A 98 -4.44 -9.91 0.02
CA GLY A 98 -3.51 -9.80 -1.09
C GLY A 98 -3.73 -8.53 -1.92
N VAL A 99 -4.78 -7.77 -1.68
CA VAL A 99 -5.01 -6.48 -2.31
C VAL A 99 -4.84 -5.35 -1.31
N VAL A 100 -4.68 -4.12 -1.78
CA VAL A 100 -4.57 -2.95 -0.90
C VAL A 100 -5.69 -1.99 -1.20
N THR A 101 -6.52 -1.77 -0.20
CA THR A 101 -7.56 -0.76 -0.25
C THR A 101 -6.97 0.64 -0.06
N PHE A 102 -7.74 1.66 -0.43
CA PHE A 102 -7.33 3.04 -0.17
C PHE A 102 -7.23 3.34 1.34
N GLU A 103 -8.15 2.80 2.15
CA GLU A 103 -8.13 2.97 3.60
C GLU A 103 -6.84 2.42 4.24
N GLU A 104 -6.39 1.27 3.76
CA GLU A 104 -5.11 0.68 4.18
C GLU A 104 -3.90 1.53 3.77
N LEU A 105 -3.91 2.08 2.55
CA LEU A 105 -2.87 2.99 2.10
C LEU A 105 -2.81 4.27 2.96
N VAL A 106 -3.97 4.80 3.35
CA VAL A 106 -4.06 5.96 4.26
C VAL A 106 -3.53 5.61 5.64
N THR A 107 -3.98 4.49 6.20
CA THR A 107 -3.53 3.99 7.52
C THR A 107 -2.01 3.81 7.54
N PHE A 108 -1.44 3.26 6.46
CA PHE A 108 0.01 3.11 6.32
C PHE A 108 0.75 4.45 6.21
N ALA A 109 0.16 5.44 5.52
CA ALA A 109 0.74 6.79 5.42
C ALA A 109 0.74 7.51 6.78
N GLU A 110 -0.32 7.36 7.56
CA GLU A 110 -0.40 7.87 8.94
C GLU A 110 0.67 7.22 9.83
N PHE A 111 0.79 5.89 9.77
CA PHE A 111 1.87 5.16 10.43
C PHE A 111 3.25 5.72 10.06
N CYS A 112 3.54 5.92 8.78
CA CYS A 112 4.82 6.49 8.33
C CYS A 112 5.07 7.89 8.91
N ASN A 113 4.03 8.73 8.97
CA ASN A 113 4.12 10.08 9.52
C ASN A 113 4.37 10.07 11.04
N GLU A 114 3.71 9.18 11.78
CA GLU A 114 3.96 8.99 13.22
C GLU A 114 5.39 8.53 13.50
N GLN A 115 5.87 7.52 12.77
CA GLN A 115 7.24 7.04 12.90
C GLN A 115 8.26 8.13 12.54
N ARG A 116 7.98 8.95 11.53
CA ARG A 116 8.82 10.12 11.18
C ARG A 116 8.93 11.11 12.34
N MET A 117 7.82 11.39 13.02
CA MET A 117 7.82 12.29 14.18
C MET A 117 8.62 11.73 15.36
N MET A 118 8.62 10.41 15.56
CA MET A 118 9.34 9.76 16.66
C MET A 118 10.83 9.52 16.37
N LEU A 119 11.16 9.09 15.15
CA LEU A 119 12.50 8.61 14.79
C LEU A 119 13.37 9.68 14.13
N GLY A 120 12.76 10.79 13.70
CA GLY A 120 13.39 11.85 12.91
C GLY A 120 13.59 11.47 11.44
N ASP A 121 14.09 12.42 10.65
CA ASP A 121 14.31 12.24 9.21
C ASP A 121 15.53 11.35 8.90
N LEU A 122 16.51 11.29 9.80
CA LEU A 122 17.75 10.54 9.58
C LEU A 122 17.46 9.03 9.59
N GLU A 123 17.73 8.38 8.45
CA GLU A 123 17.54 6.94 8.23
C GLU A 123 16.09 6.45 8.40
N LEU A 124 15.11 7.33 8.19
CA LEU A 124 13.69 6.99 8.34
C LEU A 124 13.30 5.77 7.52
N SER A 125 13.74 5.67 6.26
CA SER A 125 13.42 4.54 5.37
C SER A 125 13.94 3.21 5.92
N GLN A 126 15.20 3.15 6.38
CA GLN A 126 15.75 1.91 6.97
C GLN A 126 15.01 1.54 8.26
N LYS A 127 14.72 2.52 9.12
CA LYS A 127 14.00 2.27 10.38
C LYS A 127 12.57 1.80 10.15
N LEU A 128 11.86 2.39 9.19
CA LEU A 128 10.52 1.94 8.80
C LEU A 128 10.53 0.49 8.30
N LYS A 129 11.48 0.13 7.44
CA LYS A 129 11.63 -1.26 6.98
C LYS A 129 11.86 -2.21 8.15
N ALA A 130 12.75 -1.85 9.07
CA ALA A 130 13.02 -2.66 10.26
C ALA A 130 11.77 -2.84 11.13
N LEU A 131 11.00 -1.78 11.37
CA LEU A 131 9.73 -1.86 12.11
C LEU A 131 8.72 -2.78 11.43
N CYS A 132 8.55 -2.65 10.11
CA CYS A 132 7.66 -3.53 9.35
C CYS A 132 8.11 -5.00 9.45
N VAL A 133 9.42 -5.29 9.41
CA VAL A 133 9.95 -6.66 9.60
C VAL A 133 9.63 -7.18 10.99
N MET A 134 9.86 -6.38 12.04
CA MET A 134 9.62 -6.80 13.41
C MET A 134 8.14 -7.11 13.66
N GLU A 135 7.23 -6.26 13.15
CA GLU A 135 5.79 -6.50 13.26
C GLU A 135 5.37 -7.72 12.45
N MET A 136 5.86 -7.88 11.22
CA MET A 136 5.59 -9.07 10.41
C MET A 136 6.06 -10.35 11.10
N ILE A 137 7.27 -10.38 11.64
CA ILE A 137 7.78 -11.55 12.36
C ILE A 137 6.93 -11.85 13.59
N THR A 138 6.48 -10.82 14.30
CA THR A 138 5.59 -11.00 15.46
C THR A 138 4.30 -11.69 15.03
N ASP A 139 3.63 -11.18 13.99
CA ASP A 139 2.40 -11.77 13.46
C ASP A 139 2.61 -13.20 12.94
N VAL A 140 3.73 -13.46 12.25
CA VAL A 140 4.05 -14.79 11.68
C VAL A 140 4.36 -15.83 12.76
N CYS A 141 4.89 -15.39 13.90
CA CYS A 141 5.21 -16.25 15.04
C CYS A 141 4.02 -16.56 15.95
N ASP A 142 2.86 -15.93 15.74
CA ASP A 142 1.63 -16.24 16.46
C ASP A 142 1.03 -17.61 16.04
N GLU A 143 0.04 -18.08 16.81
CA GLU A 143 -0.73 -19.27 16.47
C GLU A 143 -1.44 -19.04 15.12
N ASP A 144 -1.27 -19.95 14.17
CA ASP A 144 -1.72 -19.87 12.77
C ASP A 144 -1.06 -18.77 11.91
N GLY A 145 -0.14 -17.96 12.44
CA GLY A 145 0.48 -16.84 11.74
C GLY A 145 1.23 -17.24 10.46
N GLN A 146 1.89 -18.39 10.49
CA GLN A 146 2.58 -18.95 9.31
C GLN A 146 1.61 -19.31 8.19
N ASP A 147 0.47 -19.92 8.52
CA ASP A 147 -0.53 -20.34 7.53
C ASP A 147 -1.19 -19.11 6.88
N VAL A 148 -1.50 -18.08 7.68
CA VAL A 148 -2.00 -16.79 7.18
C VAL A 148 -0.98 -16.13 6.25
N PHE A 149 0.31 -16.16 6.61
CA PHE A 149 1.36 -15.60 5.77
C PHE A 149 1.52 -16.35 4.44
N VAL A 150 1.47 -17.68 4.47
CA VAL A 150 1.54 -18.51 3.25
C VAL A 150 0.33 -18.24 2.35
N ASP A 151 -0.88 -18.23 2.90
CA ASP A 151 -2.12 -17.95 2.17
C ASP A 151 -2.06 -16.58 1.50
N TRP A 152 -1.65 -15.55 2.26
CA TRP A 152 -1.44 -14.20 1.74
C TRP A 152 -0.41 -14.15 0.61
N MET A 153 0.74 -14.81 0.76
CA MET A 153 1.76 -14.91 -0.29
C MET A 153 1.22 -15.56 -1.57
N LEU A 154 0.38 -16.59 -1.44
CA LEU A 154 -0.25 -17.25 -2.59
C LEU A 154 -1.21 -16.30 -3.31
N LYS A 155 -2.00 -15.50 -2.58
CA LYS A 155 -2.87 -14.46 -3.16
C LYS A 155 -2.06 -13.41 -3.93
N LEU A 156 -0.96 -12.94 -3.36
CA LEU A 156 -0.07 -11.98 -4.04
C LEU A 156 0.50 -12.54 -5.34
N VAL A 157 0.94 -13.81 -5.35
CA VAL A 157 1.49 -14.45 -6.54
C VAL A 157 0.41 -14.68 -7.61
N ALA A 158 -0.81 -15.04 -7.21
CA ALA A 158 -1.93 -15.26 -8.13
C ALA A 158 -2.25 -13.99 -8.95
N GLN A 159 -2.20 -12.81 -8.34
CA GLN A 159 -2.44 -11.54 -9.03
C GLN A 159 -1.44 -11.25 -10.15
N VAL A 160 -0.20 -11.71 -10.01
CA VAL A 160 0.83 -11.51 -11.05
C VAL A 160 0.51 -12.34 -12.29
N GLN A 161 -0.11 -13.52 -12.12
CA GLN A 161 -0.47 -14.40 -13.23
C GLN A 161 -1.68 -13.90 -14.02
N GLU A 162 -2.60 -13.20 -13.36
CA GLU A 162 -3.81 -12.67 -13.98
C GLU A 162 -3.57 -11.42 -14.82
N CYS A 163 -2.39 -10.78 -14.75
CA CYS A 163 -2.03 -9.69 -15.65
C CYS A 163 -1.74 -10.30 -17.03
N PRO A 164 -2.70 -10.29 -17.98
CA PRO A 164 -2.47 -10.88 -19.29
C PRO A 164 -1.48 -9.93 -19.93
N SER A 165 -0.24 -10.38 -20.09
CA SER A 165 0.71 -9.68 -20.92
C SER A 165 0.13 -9.61 -22.33
N THR A 166 -0.59 -8.51 -22.63
CA THR A 166 -0.63 -7.89 -23.95
C THR A 166 0.77 -7.33 -24.24
N ILE A 167 1.79 -8.17 -24.04
CA ILE A 167 3.09 -8.03 -24.64
C ILE A 167 2.92 -8.82 -25.91
N ALA A 168 2.55 -8.10 -26.97
CA ALA A 168 2.80 -8.54 -28.32
C ALA A 168 4.21 -9.13 -28.38
N SER A 169 4.27 -10.36 -28.87
CA SER A 169 5.45 -11.18 -29.13
C SER A 169 6.73 -10.37 -29.32
N THR A 170 7.79 -10.68 -28.57
CA THR A 170 9.13 -10.93 -29.13
C THR A 170 9.99 -11.62 -28.06
N THR A 171 10.54 -12.77 -28.43
CA THR A 171 11.38 -13.73 -27.68
C THR A 171 10.66 -14.67 -26.71
N ALA A 172 10.47 -15.90 -27.18
CA ALA A 172 10.05 -17.05 -26.41
C ALA A 172 11.07 -17.34 -25.29
N VAL A 173 10.63 -17.24 -24.04
CA VAL A 173 11.34 -17.80 -22.89
C VAL A 173 10.44 -18.88 -22.31
N ASP A 174 11.04 -20.05 -22.10
CA ASP A 174 10.38 -21.31 -21.79
C ASP A 174 9.62 -21.23 -20.45
N PRO A 175 8.29 -21.47 -20.39
CA PRO A 175 7.48 -21.31 -19.18
C PRO A 175 7.89 -22.18 -17.99
N MET A 176 8.77 -23.16 -18.20
CA MET A 176 9.29 -24.04 -17.14
C MET A 176 10.29 -23.33 -16.19
N GLU A 177 10.94 -22.24 -16.61
CA GLU A 177 11.88 -21.50 -15.75
C GLU A 177 11.20 -20.62 -14.69
N SER A 178 9.97 -20.16 -14.94
CA SER A 178 9.23 -19.30 -14.01
C SER A 178 8.85 -20.05 -12.72
N HIS A 179 8.44 -21.32 -12.86
CA HIS A 179 8.03 -22.16 -11.73
C HIS A 179 9.22 -22.54 -10.84
N ILE A 180 10.41 -22.71 -11.41
CA ILE A 180 11.64 -23.03 -10.68
C ILE A 180 12.11 -21.85 -9.82
N ARG A 181 11.97 -20.61 -10.31
CA ARG A 181 12.38 -19.41 -9.55
C ARG A 181 11.53 -19.15 -8.31
N GLY A 182 10.24 -19.46 -8.33
CA GLY A 182 9.37 -19.34 -7.15
C GLY A 182 9.79 -20.28 -6.01
N ILE A 183 10.12 -21.53 -6.35
CA ILE A 183 10.56 -22.55 -5.38
C ILE A 183 11.96 -22.24 -4.83
N GLU A 184 12.86 -21.69 -5.64
CA GLU A 184 14.20 -21.27 -5.17
C GLU A 184 14.17 -20.08 -4.20
N LEU A 185 13.22 -19.15 -4.36
CA LEU A 185 13.03 -18.06 -3.41
C LEU A 185 12.57 -18.57 -2.04
N TYR A 186 11.68 -19.56 -2.01
CA TYR A 186 11.21 -20.21 -0.78
C TYR A 186 12.35 -20.92 -0.04
N ARG A 187 13.20 -21.68 -0.75
CA ARG A 187 14.39 -22.35 -0.16
C ARG A 187 15.45 -21.37 0.34
N LYS A 188 15.66 -20.24 -0.35
CA LYS A 188 16.59 -19.20 0.13
C LYS A 188 16.09 -18.50 1.37
N PHE A 189 14.76 -18.41 1.56
CA PHE A 189 14.15 -17.85 2.75
C PHE A 189 14.34 -18.76 3.97
N GLU A 190 14.14 -20.07 3.83
CA GLU A 190 14.41 -21.05 4.90
C GLU A 190 15.88 -21.07 5.35
N LEU A 191 16.83 -20.89 4.41
CA LEU A 191 18.27 -20.91 4.73
C LEU A 191 18.79 -19.64 5.42
N TYR A 192 18.02 -18.54 5.41
CA TYR A 192 18.43 -17.28 6.05
C TYR A 192 17.89 -17.12 7.48
N TYR A 193 16.92 -17.94 7.88
CA TYR A 193 16.21 -17.82 9.16
C TYR A 193 16.22 -19.10 10.02
N ALA A 194 16.94 -20.14 9.60
CA ALA A 194 17.34 -21.28 10.42
C ALA A 194 18.76 -21.08 10.98
#